data_AF-A0A8T7ES82-F1
#
_entry.id   AF-A0A8T7ES82-F1
#
_cell.length_a   1.000
_cell.length_b   1.000
_cell.length_c   1.000
_cell.angle_alpha   90.00
_cell.angle_beta   90.00
_cell.angle_gamma   90.00
#
_symmetry.space_group_name_H-M   'P 1'
#
loop_
_entity.id
_entity.type
_entity.pdbx_description
1 polymer ?
#
loop_
_entity_poly.entity_id
_entity_poly.type
_entity_poly.pdbx_seq_one_letter_code
_entity_poly.pdbx_strand_id
1 'polypeptide(L)'
;MTAAPARPARDVLTLPLIGRMLKHRSGRVLLQIPFLLLAVLLIYDGFTGPQRAAENLATVVPWVHFRGVVVIALLLFGNLICMSCPFTLTRSLGRRFASPKRRFPRVLRSKWIAIATLIALFIAYEWLNLWASPWLTAWLIVGYFAASFILELLFAESAFCKYVCPLGSFNFAYSSGAPLMIEAKDPELCKVCVGKECVNGSFALTPLIRVDTIPVAGRPEGRQVQVTHDRAGVLGCGTEHFVPQIRSNLDCTLCLDCARACPHDNVALAARRPFRQWFDPAAWPKRWDVILLIVVLASAGIVNAFGMIPPVYEVIGHLASAFGQVENGVVTPWGEAIALLLLFGVLAVALPALLVKGAARLSRTLAPTKFTYTVVTWPPHSRRRSCRWGWRSGSHTTDSISSSACSPSCRPCRRSCSTTGSPRWASRTGRSADSPTRA
;
A
#
# COMPACT_ATOMS: atom_id res chain seq x y z
N MET A 1 27.42 -14.63 10.89
CA MET A 1 26.05 -15.10 11.13
C MET A 1 25.10 -14.14 10.43
N THR A 2 24.73 -14.42 9.18
CA THR A 2 23.72 -13.65 8.45
C THR A 2 22.36 -13.95 9.08
N ALA A 3 21.68 -12.93 9.59
CA ALA A 3 20.35 -13.07 10.20
C ALA A 3 19.41 -13.80 9.24
N ALA A 4 18.70 -14.81 9.74
CA ALA A 4 17.65 -15.48 8.98
C ALA A 4 16.60 -14.43 8.54
N PRO A 5 16.06 -14.51 7.32
CA PRO A 5 15.06 -13.55 6.86
C PRO A 5 13.86 -13.56 7.82
N ALA A 6 13.47 -12.38 8.29
CA ALA A 6 12.34 -12.21 9.19
C ALA A 6 11.05 -12.61 8.44
N ARG A 7 10.64 -13.87 8.60
CA ARG A 7 9.38 -14.35 8.03
C ARG A 7 8.22 -13.56 8.65
N PRO A 8 7.22 -13.15 7.86
CA PRO A 8 6.04 -12.50 8.39
C PRO A 8 5.37 -13.43 9.41
N ALA A 9 5.04 -12.89 10.59
CA ALA A 9 4.61 -13.68 11.75
C ALA A 9 3.34 -14.52 11.49
N ARG A 10 2.47 -14.09 10.55
CA ARG A 10 1.26 -14.79 10.13
C ARG A 10 0.98 -14.53 8.64
N ASP A 11 1.19 -15.53 7.79
CA ASP A 11 0.86 -15.49 6.36
C ASP A 11 -0.47 -16.22 6.10
N VAL A 12 -1.50 -15.46 5.73
CA VAL A 12 -2.85 -16.00 5.42
C VAL A 12 -2.82 -16.93 4.20
N LEU A 13 -1.86 -16.75 3.29
CA LEU A 13 -1.73 -17.60 2.10
C LEU A 13 -1.24 -19.02 2.40
N THR A 14 -0.78 -19.29 3.63
CA THR A 14 -0.38 -20.64 4.05
C THR A 14 -1.56 -21.49 4.54
N LEU A 15 -2.73 -20.88 4.79
CA LEU A 15 -3.92 -21.61 5.19
C LEU A 15 -4.39 -22.53 4.05
N PRO A 16 -4.66 -23.83 4.31
CA PRO A 16 -4.81 -24.83 3.26
C PRO A 16 -6.02 -24.59 2.35
N LEU A 17 -7.13 -24.06 2.89
CA LEU A 17 -8.34 -23.78 2.10
C LEU A 17 -8.29 -22.38 1.48
N ILE A 18 -8.12 -21.36 2.33
CA ILE A 18 -8.16 -19.94 1.93
C ILE A 18 -6.98 -19.60 0.99
N GLY A 19 -5.77 -20.05 1.33
CA GLY A 19 -4.58 -19.82 0.53
C GLY A 19 -4.66 -20.45 -0.86
N ARG A 20 -5.17 -21.68 -0.95
CA ARG A 20 -5.43 -22.34 -2.25
C ARG A 20 -6.49 -21.61 -3.05
N MET A 21 -7.61 -21.22 -2.44
CA MET A 21 -8.67 -20.48 -3.13
C MET A 21 -8.16 -19.14 -3.67
N LEU A 22 -7.41 -18.37 -2.87
CA LEU A 22 -6.88 -17.06 -3.25
C LEU A 22 -5.76 -17.15 -4.31
N LYS A 23 -4.91 -18.19 -4.25
CA LYS A 23 -3.83 -18.42 -5.25
C LYS A 23 -4.31 -19.12 -6.51
N HIS A 24 -5.47 -19.77 -6.49
CA HIS A 24 -6.00 -20.46 -7.67
C HIS A 24 -6.20 -19.49 -8.84
N ARG A 25 -5.93 -19.97 -10.06
CA ARG A 25 -6.03 -19.16 -11.31
C ARG A 25 -7.38 -18.46 -11.47
N SER A 26 -8.46 -19.14 -11.06
CA SER A 26 -9.84 -18.64 -11.14
C SER A 26 -10.33 -18.05 -9.82
N GLY A 27 -9.53 -18.04 -8.75
CA GLY A 27 -9.96 -17.59 -7.42
C GLY A 27 -10.44 -16.15 -7.41
N ARG A 28 -9.79 -15.27 -8.17
CA ARG A 28 -10.23 -13.88 -8.36
C ARG A 28 -11.55 -13.80 -9.14
N VAL A 29 -11.68 -14.55 -10.23
CA VAL A 29 -12.90 -14.56 -11.04
C VAL A 29 -14.08 -15.08 -10.22
N LEU A 30 -13.87 -16.12 -9.40
CA LEU A 30 -14.89 -16.66 -8.50
C LEU A 30 -15.41 -15.60 -7.51
N LEU A 31 -14.53 -14.76 -6.96
CA LEU A 31 -14.93 -13.64 -6.09
C LEU A 31 -15.61 -12.50 -6.85
N GLN A 32 -15.33 -12.34 -8.14
CA GLN A 32 -15.88 -11.26 -8.97
C GLN A 32 -17.26 -11.58 -9.54
N ILE A 33 -17.55 -12.86 -9.85
CA ILE A 33 -18.82 -13.28 -10.44
C ILE A 33 -20.04 -12.81 -9.62
N PRO A 34 -20.11 -12.98 -8.29
CA PRO A 34 -21.25 -12.50 -7.51
C PRO A 34 -21.45 -10.98 -7.61
N PHE A 35 -20.38 -10.21 -7.56
CA PHE A 35 -20.45 -8.75 -7.69
C PHE A 35 -20.78 -8.30 -9.12
N LEU A 36 -20.35 -9.05 -10.13
CA LEU A 36 -20.72 -8.81 -11.52
C LEU A 36 -22.20 -9.09 -11.75
N LEU A 37 -22.70 -10.23 -11.27
CA LEU A 37 -24.12 -10.59 -11.33
C LEU A 37 -24.97 -9.55 -10.59
N LEU A 38 -24.53 -9.11 -9.42
CA LEU A 38 -25.17 -8.02 -8.70
C LEU A 38 -25.17 -6.74 -9.54
N ALA A 39 -24.04 -6.34 -10.13
CA ALA A 39 -23.98 -5.15 -10.98
C ALA A 39 -24.93 -5.23 -12.19
N VAL A 40 -25.02 -6.39 -12.85
CA VAL A 40 -25.97 -6.63 -13.95
C VAL A 40 -27.41 -6.54 -13.45
N LEU A 41 -27.73 -7.12 -12.30
CA LEU A 41 -29.04 -7.02 -11.68
C LEU A 41 -29.42 -5.56 -11.38
N LEU A 42 -28.48 -4.76 -10.86
CA LEU A 42 -28.71 -3.34 -10.57
C LEU A 42 -28.92 -2.52 -11.85
N ILE A 43 -28.20 -2.83 -12.94
CA ILE A 43 -28.41 -2.17 -14.24
C ILE A 43 -29.79 -2.56 -14.79
N TYR A 44 -30.15 -3.84 -14.72
CA TYR A 44 -31.44 -4.33 -15.16
C TYR A 44 -32.57 -3.66 -14.38
N ASP A 45 -32.55 -3.75 -13.05
CA ASP A 45 -33.59 -3.19 -12.19
C ASP A 45 -33.63 -1.65 -12.23
N GLY A 46 -32.50 -0.99 -12.43
CA GLY A 46 -32.47 0.47 -12.60
C GLY A 46 -33.17 0.95 -13.89
N PHE A 47 -33.14 0.14 -14.95
CA PHE A 47 -33.80 0.46 -16.23
C PHE A 47 -35.23 -0.07 -16.33
N THR A 48 -35.52 -1.26 -15.81
CA THR A 48 -36.83 -1.91 -15.96
C THR A 48 -37.70 -1.86 -14.71
N GLY A 49 -37.11 -1.64 -13.54
CA GLY A 49 -37.80 -1.66 -12.26
C GLY A 49 -38.54 -0.35 -11.93
N PRO A 50 -39.23 -0.32 -10.76
CA PRO A 50 -39.96 0.85 -10.30
C PRO A 50 -39.03 2.06 -10.16
N GLN A 51 -39.43 3.24 -10.63
CA GLN A 51 -38.60 4.45 -10.53
C GLN A 51 -38.69 5.14 -9.16
N ARG A 52 -39.30 4.48 -8.17
CA ARG A 52 -39.32 4.92 -6.77
C ARG A 52 -38.07 4.43 -6.06
N ALA A 53 -37.27 5.34 -5.53
CA ALA A 53 -35.97 5.04 -4.93
C ALA A 53 -36.00 3.99 -3.79
N ALA A 54 -37.10 3.87 -3.05
CA ALA A 54 -37.22 2.91 -1.95
C ALA A 54 -37.55 1.48 -2.41
N GLU A 55 -38.13 1.32 -3.60
CA GLU A 55 -38.59 0.03 -4.15
C GLU A 55 -37.59 -0.56 -5.16
N ASN A 56 -36.59 0.21 -5.58
CA ASN A 56 -35.61 -0.20 -6.59
C ASN A 56 -34.28 -0.64 -5.95
N LEU A 57 -33.76 -1.79 -6.39
CA LEU A 57 -32.48 -2.31 -5.91
C LEU A 57 -31.30 -1.43 -6.33
N ALA A 58 -31.37 -0.80 -7.51
CA ALA A 58 -30.32 0.07 -8.03
C ALA A 58 -30.01 1.24 -7.10
N THR A 59 -31.00 1.73 -6.36
CA THR A 59 -30.81 2.82 -5.39
C THR A 59 -30.53 2.28 -3.98
N VAL A 60 -31.27 1.28 -3.52
CA VAL A 60 -31.13 0.76 -2.15
C VAL A 60 -29.78 0.06 -1.93
N VAL A 61 -29.35 -0.80 -2.85
CA VAL A 61 -28.15 -1.62 -2.64
C VAL A 61 -26.87 -0.77 -2.59
N PRO A 62 -26.55 0.08 -3.60
CA PRO A 62 -25.29 0.83 -3.60
C PRO A 62 -25.27 1.98 -2.60
N TRP A 63 -26.39 2.66 -2.40
CA TRP A 63 -26.43 3.88 -1.59
C TRP A 63 -26.75 3.62 -0.12
N VAL A 64 -27.50 2.57 0.23
CA VAL A 64 -27.86 2.23 1.62
C VAL A 64 -26.97 1.11 2.16
N HIS A 65 -27.04 -0.09 1.58
CA HIS A 65 -26.39 -1.26 2.17
C HIS A 65 -24.88 -1.32 1.90
N PHE A 66 -24.47 -1.06 0.66
CA PHE A 66 -23.08 -1.22 0.25
C PHE A 66 -22.14 -0.28 1.02
N ARG A 67 -22.57 0.95 1.33
CA ARG A 67 -21.76 1.92 2.10
C ARG A 67 -21.32 1.36 3.46
N GLY A 68 -22.24 0.80 4.24
CA GLY A 68 -21.95 0.25 5.57
C GLY A 68 -21.11 -1.04 5.50
N VAL A 69 -21.50 -1.96 4.61
CA VAL A 69 -20.80 -3.24 4.44
C VAL A 69 -19.36 -3.04 3.97
N VAL A 70 -19.13 -2.08 3.06
CA VAL A 70 -17.79 -1.78 2.54
C VAL A 70 -16.85 -1.30 3.63
N VAL A 71 -17.28 -0.41 4.51
CA VAL A 71 -16.41 0.11 5.58
C VAL A 71 -15.98 -1.01 6.53
N ILE A 72 -16.91 -1.88 6.94
CA ILE A 72 -16.61 -3.03 7.80
C ILE A 72 -15.65 -3.98 7.10
N ALA A 73 -15.91 -4.31 5.83
CA ALA A 73 -15.06 -5.20 5.07
C ALA A 73 -13.66 -4.63 4.84
N LEU A 74 -13.51 -3.32 4.60
CA LEU A 74 -12.20 -2.67 4.47
C LEU A 74 -11.40 -2.72 5.78
N LEU A 75 -12.05 -2.51 6.93
CA LEU A 75 -11.40 -2.56 8.23
C LEU A 75 -10.89 -3.96 8.58
N LEU A 76 -11.66 -5.01 8.23
CA LEU A 76 -11.31 -6.39 8.55
C LEU A 76 -10.38 -7.04 7.52
N PHE A 77 -10.64 -6.80 6.24
CA PHE A 77 -10.07 -7.55 5.13
C PHE A 77 -9.18 -6.70 4.20
N GLY A 78 -9.04 -5.40 4.47
CA GLY A 78 -8.29 -4.49 3.60
C GLY A 78 -8.93 -4.36 2.23
N ASN A 79 -8.12 -4.25 1.17
CA ASN A 79 -8.62 -4.03 -0.18
C ASN A 79 -9.19 -5.30 -0.88
N LEU A 80 -9.68 -6.30 -0.13
CA LEU A 80 -10.32 -7.48 -0.74
C LEU A 80 -11.54 -7.09 -1.59
N ILE A 81 -12.22 -5.99 -1.27
CA ILE A 81 -13.31 -5.45 -2.10
C ILE A 81 -12.80 -4.98 -3.47
N CYS A 82 -11.60 -4.39 -3.54
CA CYS A 82 -10.99 -4.02 -4.81
C CYS A 82 -10.63 -5.26 -5.65
N MET A 83 -10.31 -6.38 -4.99
CA MET A 83 -10.08 -7.67 -5.66
C MET A 83 -11.38 -8.28 -6.21
N SER A 84 -12.48 -8.23 -5.44
CA SER A 84 -13.80 -8.73 -5.86
C SER A 84 -14.53 -7.78 -6.81
N CYS A 85 -14.04 -6.55 -6.96
CA CYS A 85 -14.65 -5.55 -7.83
C CYS A 85 -14.67 -6.02 -9.31
N PRO A 86 -15.85 -6.03 -9.96
CA PRO A 86 -16.00 -6.47 -11.34
C PRO A 86 -15.32 -5.52 -12.33
N PHE A 87 -15.07 -4.26 -11.97
CA PHE A 87 -14.29 -3.32 -12.78
C PHE A 87 -12.85 -3.76 -12.99
N THR A 88 -12.34 -4.71 -12.20
CA THR A 88 -10.99 -5.22 -12.40
C THR A 88 -10.96 -6.45 -13.32
N LEU A 89 -12.13 -7.00 -13.68
CA LEU A 89 -12.29 -8.04 -14.70
C LEU A 89 -12.10 -7.46 -16.12
N THR A 90 -12.51 -6.20 -16.33
CA THR A 90 -12.30 -5.48 -17.61
C THR A 90 -10.82 -5.45 -17.99
N ARG A 91 -9.91 -5.49 -17.01
CA ARG A 91 -8.46 -5.61 -17.26
C ARG A 91 -8.08 -6.93 -17.92
N SER A 92 -8.48 -8.07 -17.35
CA SER A 92 -8.09 -9.37 -17.93
C SER A 92 -8.69 -9.53 -19.32
N LEU A 93 -9.89 -9.00 -19.52
CA LEU A 93 -10.55 -8.96 -20.83
C LEU A 93 -9.84 -8.00 -21.79
N GLY A 94 -9.54 -6.77 -21.38
CA GLY A 94 -8.86 -5.76 -22.17
C GLY A 94 -7.49 -6.22 -22.64
N ARG A 95 -6.73 -6.95 -21.80
CA ARG A 95 -5.43 -7.52 -22.19
C ARG A 95 -5.53 -8.64 -23.23
N ARG A 96 -6.67 -9.32 -23.33
CA ARG A 96 -6.92 -10.30 -24.40
C ARG A 96 -7.13 -9.61 -25.75
N PHE A 97 -7.72 -8.42 -25.74
CA PHE A 97 -8.01 -7.65 -26.97
C PHE A 97 -6.86 -6.74 -27.39
N ALA A 98 -6.13 -6.13 -26.44
CA ALA A 98 -5.05 -5.21 -26.72
C ALA A 98 -3.88 -5.38 -25.74
N SER A 99 -2.66 -5.24 -26.24
CA SER A 99 -1.44 -5.17 -25.43
C SER A 99 -0.84 -3.75 -25.48
N PRO A 100 -1.48 -2.74 -24.86
CA PRO A 100 -1.01 -1.37 -24.94
C PRO A 100 0.32 -1.22 -24.19
N LYS A 101 1.27 -0.55 -24.86
CA LYS A 101 2.59 -0.22 -24.30
C LYS A 101 2.65 1.19 -23.70
N ARG A 102 1.61 2.01 -23.91
CA ARG A 102 1.55 3.40 -23.43
C ARG A 102 1.39 3.42 -21.92
N ARG A 103 2.21 4.22 -21.24
CA ARG A 103 2.06 4.48 -19.80
C ARG A 103 1.22 5.72 -19.58
N PHE A 104 0.57 5.84 -18.43
CA PHE A 104 -0.21 7.03 -18.10
C PHE A 104 0.71 8.26 -18.09
N PRO A 105 0.29 9.42 -18.61
CA PRO A 105 1.17 10.59 -18.77
C PRO A 105 1.68 11.10 -17.42
N ARG A 106 2.97 11.45 -17.33
CA ARG A 106 3.66 11.77 -16.06
C ARG A 106 2.99 12.90 -15.28
N VAL A 107 2.48 13.91 -15.97
CA VAL A 107 1.80 15.08 -15.36
C VAL A 107 0.56 14.66 -14.58
N LEU A 108 -0.13 13.61 -15.06
CA LEU A 108 -1.36 13.11 -14.46
C LEU A 108 -1.14 12.00 -13.42
N ARG A 109 0.11 11.58 -13.14
CA ARG A 109 0.45 10.52 -12.16
C ARG A 109 0.37 10.98 -10.71
N SER A 110 -0.69 11.69 -10.37
CA SER A 110 -0.96 12.23 -9.04
C SER A 110 -2.34 11.80 -8.57
N LYS A 111 -2.63 12.01 -7.28
CA LYS A 111 -3.98 11.81 -6.73
C LYS A 111 -4.94 12.95 -7.07
N TRP A 112 -4.50 13.98 -7.79
CA TRP A 112 -5.35 15.11 -8.19
C TRP A 112 -6.54 14.68 -9.04
N ILE A 113 -6.35 13.73 -9.98
CA ILE A 113 -7.48 13.21 -10.76
C ILE A 113 -8.48 12.52 -9.84
N ALA A 114 -8.03 11.65 -8.94
CA ALA A 114 -8.91 10.99 -8.00
C ALA A 114 -9.68 11.98 -7.11
N ILE A 115 -9.02 13.05 -6.62
CA ILE A 115 -9.66 14.11 -5.84
C ILE A 115 -10.69 14.85 -6.69
N ALA A 116 -10.34 15.22 -7.94
CA ALA A 116 -11.25 15.92 -8.84
C ALA A 116 -12.46 15.04 -9.19
N THR A 117 -12.27 13.76 -9.51
CA THR A 117 -13.35 12.82 -9.80
C THR A 117 -14.20 12.55 -8.55
N LEU A 118 -13.60 12.52 -7.36
CA LEU A 118 -14.34 12.40 -6.09
C LEU A 118 -15.23 13.62 -5.85
N ILE A 119 -14.69 14.83 -5.97
CA ILE A 119 -15.46 16.08 -5.81
C ILE A 119 -16.57 16.16 -6.86
N ALA A 120 -16.24 15.86 -8.12
CA ALA A 120 -17.23 15.83 -9.19
C ALA A 120 -18.34 14.81 -8.91
N LEU A 121 -18.01 13.64 -8.35
CA LEU A 121 -19.01 12.64 -7.96
C LEU A 121 -19.92 13.15 -6.83
N PHE A 122 -19.39 13.83 -5.80
CA PHE A 122 -20.21 14.39 -4.72
C PHE A 122 -21.10 15.55 -5.20
N ILE A 123 -20.58 16.42 -6.05
CA ILE A 123 -21.38 17.50 -6.66
C ILE A 123 -22.48 16.90 -7.52
N ALA A 124 -22.15 15.95 -8.40
CA ALA A 124 -23.14 15.28 -9.23
C ALA A 124 -24.18 14.54 -8.39
N TYR A 125 -23.75 13.84 -7.34
CA TYR A 125 -24.60 13.09 -6.40
C TYR A 125 -25.74 13.95 -5.86
N GLU A 126 -25.42 15.17 -5.41
CA GLU A 126 -26.40 16.10 -4.85
C GLU A 126 -27.18 16.81 -5.96
N TRP A 127 -26.48 17.34 -6.96
CA TRP A 127 -27.10 18.15 -8.02
C TRP A 127 -28.11 17.37 -8.88
N LEU A 128 -27.78 16.13 -9.24
CA LEU A 128 -28.66 15.28 -10.07
C LEU A 128 -29.51 14.32 -9.25
N ASN A 129 -29.44 14.39 -7.91
CA ASN A 129 -30.12 13.45 -7.01
C ASN A 129 -29.91 11.99 -7.44
N LEU A 130 -28.65 11.57 -7.67
CA LEU A 130 -28.34 10.21 -8.16
C LEU A 130 -28.89 9.13 -7.23
N TRP A 131 -28.96 9.42 -5.92
CA TRP A 131 -29.49 8.51 -4.92
C TRP A 131 -31.01 8.29 -5.02
N ALA A 132 -31.76 9.26 -5.56
CA ALA A 132 -33.21 9.20 -5.70
C ALA A 132 -33.65 8.68 -7.07
N SER A 133 -32.74 8.57 -8.04
CA SER A 133 -33.03 8.23 -9.43
C SER A 133 -32.37 6.90 -9.85
N PRO A 134 -33.15 5.80 -9.94
CA PRO A 134 -32.63 4.50 -10.37
C PRO A 134 -32.01 4.53 -11.77
N TRP A 135 -32.65 5.23 -12.71
CA TRP A 135 -32.16 5.40 -14.08
C TRP A 135 -30.75 6.02 -14.14
N LEU A 136 -30.49 7.11 -13.40
CA LEU A 136 -29.18 7.76 -13.38
C LEU A 136 -28.14 6.90 -12.68
N THR A 137 -28.53 6.16 -11.63
CA THR A 137 -27.62 5.20 -10.98
C THR A 137 -27.20 4.07 -11.93
N ALA A 138 -28.11 3.55 -12.74
CA ALA A 138 -27.77 2.54 -13.76
C ALA A 138 -26.77 3.10 -14.79
N TRP A 139 -27.00 4.31 -15.32
CA TRP A 139 -26.06 4.97 -16.22
C TRP A 139 -24.71 5.26 -15.58
N LEU A 140 -24.68 5.61 -14.30
CA LEU A 140 -23.42 5.78 -13.56
C LEU A 140 -22.63 4.46 -13.55
N ILE A 141 -23.27 3.34 -13.25
CA ILE A 141 -22.63 2.01 -13.24
C ILE A 141 -22.09 1.68 -14.64
N VAL A 142 -22.90 1.86 -15.69
CA VAL A 142 -22.49 1.64 -17.08
C VAL A 142 -21.30 2.53 -17.46
N GLY A 143 -21.34 3.81 -17.09
CA GLY A 143 -20.26 4.76 -17.32
C GLY A 143 -18.95 4.35 -16.65
N TYR A 144 -19.01 3.80 -15.43
CA TYR A 144 -17.83 3.29 -14.73
C TYR A 144 -17.22 2.05 -15.43
N PHE A 145 -18.06 1.11 -15.89
CA PHE A 145 -17.59 -0.03 -16.68
C PHE A 145 -16.95 0.41 -18.00
N ALA A 146 -17.59 1.33 -18.71
CA ALA A 146 -17.08 1.88 -19.97
C ALA A 146 -15.74 2.61 -19.77
N ALA A 147 -15.67 3.51 -18.79
CA ALA A 147 -14.44 4.24 -18.47
C ALA A 147 -13.29 3.31 -18.05
N SER A 148 -13.59 2.30 -17.22
CA SER A 148 -12.63 1.28 -16.83
C SER A 148 -12.09 0.50 -18.03
N PHE A 149 -12.98 0.05 -18.92
CA PHE A 149 -12.61 -0.71 -20.11
C PHE A 149 -11.78 0.11 -21.09
N ILE A 150 -12.20 1.36 -21.38
CA ILE A 150 -11.47 2.28 -22.27
C ILE A 150 -10.05 2.53 -21.74
N LEU A 151 -9.89 2.84 -20.45
CA LEU A 151 -8.57 3.11 -19.89
C LEU A 151 -7.65 1.89 -19.89
N GLU A 152 -8.18 0.69 -19.64
CA GLU A 152 -7.40 -0.56 -19.70
C GLU A 152 -7.00 -0.95 -21.14
N LEU A 153 -7.77 -0.56 -22.15
CA LEU A 153 -7.39 -0.72 -23.56
C LEU A 153 -6.27 0.26 -23.98
N LEU A 154 -6.25 1.46 -23.40
CA LEU A 154 -5.31 2.51 -23.79
C LEU A 154 -3.94 2.43 -23.08
N PHE A 155 -3.89 1.93 -21.83
CA PHE A 155 -2.70 2.01 -20.97
C PHE A 155 -2.19 0.65 -20.50
N ALA A 156 -0.87 0.53 -20.27
CA ALA A 156 -0.20 -0.69 -19.79
C ALA A 156 -0.51 -1.01 -18.31
N GLU A 157 -0.72 0.03 -17.51
CA GLU A 157 -1.05 -0.04 -16.08
C GLU A 157 -2.56 0.12 -15.86
N SER A 158 -3.06 -0.29 -14.69
CA SER A 158 -4.46 -0.11 -14.28
C SER A 158 -4.76 1.32 -13.88
N ALA A 159 -4.74 2.22 -14.86
CA ALA A 159 -4.90 3.66 -14.68
C ALA A 159 -6.22 4.02 -13.98
N PHE A 160 -7.31 3.32 -14.30
CA PHE A 160 -8.60 3.56 -13.67
C PHE A 160 -8.54 3.35 -12.15
N CYS A 161 -8.11 2.17 -11.69
CA CYS A 161 -8.03 1.88 -10.26
C CYS A 161 -6.97 2.74 -9.54
N LYS A 162 -5.86 3.08 -10.20
CA LYS A 162 -4.72 3.79 -9.59
C LYS A 162 -4.94 5.30 -9.45
N TYR A 163 -5.56 5.93 -10.46
CA TYR A 163 -5.62 7.39 -10.59
C TYR A 163 -7.03 7.98 -10.72
N VAL A 164 -8.00 7.24 -11.27
CA VAL A 164 -9.31 7.81 -11.66
C VAL A 164 -10.44 7.42 -10.71
N CYS A 165 -10.48 6.16 -10.26
CA CYS A 165 -11.60 5.60 -9.52
C CYS A 165 -11.74 6.28 -8.14
N PRO A 166 -12.82 7.04 -7.89
CA PRO A 166 -13.02 7.71 -6.61
C PRO A 166 -13.29 6.69 -5.49
N LEU A 167 -14.05 5.62 -5.80
CA LEU A 167 -14.30 4.51 -4.89
C LEU A 167 -13.01 3.74 -4.54
N GLY A 168 -12.10 3.60 -5.52
CA GLY A 168 -10.79 2.98 -5.29
C GLY A 168 -9.94 3.80 -4.32
N SER A 169 -9.91 5.13 -4.50
CA SER A 169 -9.19 6.04 -3.61
C SER A 169 -9.78 6.07 -2.20
N PHE A 170 -11.11 6.00 -2.07
CA PHE A 170 -11.79 5.78 -0.79
C PHE A 170 -11.32 4.46 -0.16
N ASN A 171 -11.45 3.34 -0.86
CA ASN A 171 -11.06 2.03 -0.33
C ASN A 171 -9.59 1.98 0.11
N PHE A 172 -8.68 2.53 -0.69
CA PHE A 172 -7.25 2.60 -0.36
C PHE A 172 -6.99 3.39 0.93
N ALA A 173 -7.64 4.55 1.09
CA ALA A 173 -7.48 5.36 2.29
C ALA A 173 -7.94 4.61 3.56
N TYR A 174 -9.12 3.99 3.54
CA TYR A 174 -9.64 3.25 4.69
C TYR A 174 -8.88 1.94 4.96
N SER A 175 -8.43 1.24 3.92
CA SER A 175 -7.63 0.01 4.04
C SER A 175 -6.26 0.20 4.69
N SER A 176 -5.79 1.45 4.84
CA SER A 176 -4.56 1.76 5.58
C SER A 176 -4.62 1.26 7.03
N GLY A 177 -5.82 1.24 7.64
CA GLY A 177 -6.05 0.72 8.99
C GLY A 177 -6.16 -0.82 9.05
N ALA A 178 -6.25 -1.51 7.91
CA ALA A 178 -6.56 -2.92 7.88
C ALA A 178 -5.39 -3.82 8.32
N PRO A 179 -5.70 -5.00 8.92
CA PRO A 179 -4.69 -5.95 9.36
C PRO A 179 -4.07 -6.76 8.22
N LEU A 180 -4.68 -6.84 7.04
CA LEU A 180 -4.13 -7.60 5.91
C LEU A 180 -3.31 -6.71 4.97
N MET A 181 -2.09 -7.15 4.64
CA MET A 181 -1.19 -6.43 3.73
C MET A 181 -0.26 -7.41 2.98
N ILE A 182 0.17 -7.04 1.77
CA ILE A 182 1.18 -7.78 1.02
C ILE A 182 2.58 -7.43 1.52
N GLU A 183 3.36 -8.45 1.86
CA GLU A 183 4.76 -8.32 2.29
C GLU A 183 5.65 -9.37 1.58
N ALA A 184 6.93 -9.07 1.42
CA ALA A 184 7.93 -10.05 0.98
C ALA A 184 8.36 -10.92 2.17
N LYS A 185 8.40 -12.25 2.01
CA LYS A 185 8.91 -13.17 3.04
C LYS A 185 10.42 -13.01 3.23
N ASP A 186 11.15 -12.87 2.12
CA ASP A 186 12.59 -12.60 2.07
C ASP A 186 12.89 -11.47 1.06
N PRO A 187 13.19 -10.25 1.52
CA PRO A 187 13.54 -9.13 0.63
C PRO A 187 14.81 -9.35 -0.20
N GLU A 188 15.77 -10.15 0.27
CA GLU A 188 17.03 -10.40 -0.44
C GLU A 188 16.79 -11.29 -1.66
N LEU A 189 15.92 -12.30 -1.54
CA LEU A 189 15.48 -13.13 -2.67
C LEU A 189 14.84 -12.28 -3.79
N CYS A 190 14.06 -11.27 -3.40
CA CYS A 190 13.47 -10.33 -4.35
C CYS A 190 14.51 -9.50 -5.10
N LYS A 191 15.74 -9.31 -4.58
CA LYS A 191 16.81 -8.58 -5.29
C LYS A 191 17.45 -9.44 -6.38
N VAL A 192 17.65 -10.73 -6.11
CA VAL A 192 18.30 -11.67 -7.03
C VAL A 192 17.37 -12.19 -8.13
N CYS A 193 16.05 -12.22 -7.89
CA CYS A 193 15.05 -12.60 -8.90
C CYS A 193 15.20 -11.74 -10.18
N VAL A 194 15.52 -12.34 -11.32
CA VAL A 194 15.87 -11.61 -12.55
C VAL A 194 14.64 -10.99 -13.20
N GLY A 195 13.56 -11.76 -13.37
CA GLY A 195 12.38 -11.32 -14.12
C GLY A 195 11.39 -10.44 -13.38
N LYS A 196 11.46 -10.40 -12.04
CA LYS A 196 10.53 -9.64 -11.20
C LYS A 196 9.07 -9.90 -11.60
N GLU A 197 8.69 -11.16 -11.68
CA GLU A 197 7.37 -11.63 -12.15
C GLU A 197 6.23 -11.02 -11.33
N CYS A 198 6.48 -10.64 -10.08
CA CYS A 198 5.49 -9.96 -9.25
C CYS A 198 5.00 -8.63 -9.85
N VAL A 199 5.84 -7.93 -10.62
CA VAL A 199 5.50 -6.67 -11.32
C VAL A 199 5.22 -6.93 -12.80
N ASN A 200 6.07 -7.74 -13.45
CA ASN A 200 6.02 -7.95 -14.89
C ASN A 200 4.99 -9.01 -15.33
N GLY A 201 4.60 -9.90 -14.41
CA GLY A 201 3.75 -11.05 -14.69
C GLY A 201 4.52 -12.23 -15.26
N SER A 202 3.84 -13.37 -15.33
CA SER A 202 4.30 -14.58 -16.01
C SER A 202 3.60 -14.80 -17.36
N PHE A 203 2.63 -13.97 -17.72
CA PHE A 203 1.94 -14.07 -19.01
C PHE A 203 2.86 -13.69 -20.19
N ALA A 204 2.95 -14.57 -21.19
CA ALA A 204 3.62 -14.30 -22.46
C ALA A 204 2.88 -14.95 -23.64
N LEU A 205 2.88 -14.28 -24.81
CA LEU A 205 2.26 -14.79 -26.04
C LEU A 205 3.02 -15.98 -26.63
N THR A 206 4.35 -15.95 -26.51
CA THR A 206 5.29 -17.01 -26.91
C THR A 206 5.88 -17.63 -25.65
N PRO A 207 5.91 -18.96 -25.52
CA PRO A 207 6.44 -19.60 -24.32
C PRO A 207 7.93 -19.29 -24.17
N LEU A 208 8.33 -18.83 -22.99
CA LEU A 208 9.72 -18.57 -22.63
C LEU A 208 10.03 -19.26 -21.31
N ILE A 209 11.02 -20.15 -21.33
CA ILE A 209 11.52 -20.82 -20.12
C ILE A 209 12.82 -20.11 -19.71
N ARG A 210 12.83 -19.55 -18.51
CA ARG A 210 14.02 -18.97 -17.90
C ARG A 210 14.45 -19.82 -16.71
N VAL A 211 15.75 -20.02 -16.52
CA VAL A 211 16.28 -20.72 -15.34
C VAL A 211 16.91 -19.69 -14.41
N ASP A 212 16.32 -19.54 -13.23
CA ASP A 212 16.83 -18.64 -12.19
C ASP A 212 17.72 -19.43 -11.21
N THR A 213 18.93 -18.92 -10.95
CA THR A 213 19.84 -19.47 -9.95
C THR A 213 19.70 -18.70 -8.64
N ILE A 214 19.08 -19.34 -7.63
CA ILE A 214 18.76 -18.70 -6.35
C ILE A 214 19.78 -19.11 -5.30
N PRO A 215 20.46 -18.16 -4.62
CA PRO A 215 21.34 -18.50 -3.51
C PRO A 215 20.53 -19.14 -2.37
N VAL A 216 20.90 -20.36 -1.97
CA VAL A 216 20.32 -21.03 -0.80
C VAL A 216 21.28 -20.85 0.36
N ALA A 217 20.78 -20.34 1.49
CA ALA A 217 21.60 -20.14 2.69
C ALA A 217 22.35 -21.45 3.06
N GLY A 218 23.68 -21.41 3.01
CA GLY A 218 24.55 -22.53 3.37
C GLY A 218 24.97 -23.46 2.22
N ARG A 219 24.65 -23.17 0.94
CA ARG A 219 25.19 -23.91 -0.22
C ARG A 219 25.96 -22.98 -1.17
N PRO A 220 27.12 -23.39 -1.70
CA PRO A 220 27.88 -22.61 -2.67
C PRO A 220 27.21 -22.55 -4.05
N GLU A 221 26.41 -23.57 -4.39
CA GLU A 221 25.61 -23.61 -5.61
C GLU A 221 24.16 -23.20 -5.33
N GLY A 222 23.66 -22.25 -6.13
CA GLY A 222 22.28 -21.80 -6.06
C GLY A 222 21.29 -22.84 -6.61
N ARG A 223 20.08 -22.88 -6.05
CA ARG A 223 18.99 -23.71 -6.58
C ARG A 223 18.53 -23.16 -7.92
N GLN A 224 18.57 -23.98 -8.96
CA GLN A 224 17.96 -23.66 -10.24
C GLN A 224 16.44 -23.84 -10.18
N VAL A 225 15.69 -22.78 -10.52
CA VAL A 225 14.23 -22.79 -10.61
C VAL A 225 13.85 -22.43 -12.03
N GLN A 226 13.15 -23.34 -12.71
CA GLN A 226 12.59 -23.07 -14.02
C GLN A 226 11.34 -22.20 -13.88
N VAL A 227 11.38 -21.03 -14.52
CA VAL A 227 10.31 -20.06 -14.60
C VAL A 227 9.75 -20.11 -16.02
N THR A 228 8.52 -20.57 -16.14
CA THR A 228 7.84 -20.64 -17.43
C THR A 228 6.92 -19.45 -17.59
N HIS A 229 7.09 -18.73 -18.69
CA HIS A 229 6.15 -17.71 -19.14
C HIS A 229 5.35 -18.27 -20.30
N ASP A 230 4.03 -18.27 -20.22
CA ASP A 230 3.13 -18.80 -21.25
C ASP A 230 1.78 -18.06 -21.24
N ARG A 231 0.85 -18.50 -22.08
CA ARG A 231 -0.51 -17.93 -22.13
C ARG A 231 -1.36 -18.27 -20.89
N ALA A 232 -0.97 -19.29 -20.12
CA ALA A 232 -1.62 -19.66 -18.86
C ALA A 232 -1.08 -18.84 -17.68
N GLY A 233 0.00 -18.09 -17.88
CA GLY A 233 0.61 -17.20 -16.91
C GLY A 233 -0.32 -16.09 -16.41
N VAL A 234 0.09 -15.45 -15.32
CA VAL A 234 -0.69 -14.43 -14.63
C VAL A 234 -0.16 -13.06 -15.02
N LEU A 235 -1.07 -12.07 -15.08
CA LEU A 235 -0.70 -10.67 -15.25
C LEU A 235 0.17 -10.20 -14.09
N GLY A 236 1.02 -9.21 -14.34
CA GLY A 236 1.77 -8.54 -13.27
C GLY A 236 0.91 -7.58 -12.44
N CYS A 237 1.51 -6.98 -11.41
CA CYS A 237 0.86 -5.98 -10.57
C CYS A 237 0.31 -4.80 -11.40
N GLY A 238 -1.02 -4.62 -11.42
CA GLY A 238 -1.67 -3.57 -12.23
C GLY A 238 -1.37 -2.15 -11.80
N THR A 239 -1.03 -1.96 -10.53
CA THR A 239 -0.61 -0.65 -10.02
C THR A 239 0.91 -0.46 -10.05
N GLU A 240 1.64 -1.41 -10.64
CA GLU A 240 3.11 -1.41 -10.81
C GLU A 240 3.88 -1.41 -9.48
N HIS A 241 3.33 -2.03 -8.43
CA HIS A 241 4.03 -2.15 -7.15
C HIS A 241 5.00 -3.30 -7.13
N PHE A 242 6.24 -2.99 -6.73
CA PHE A 242 7.22 -4.00 -6.38
C PHE A 242 7.06 -4.42 -4.92
N VAL A 243 6.81 -5.70 -4.68
CA VAL A 243 6.45 -6.27 -3.36
C VAL A 243 7.32 -5.79 -2.19
N PRO A 244 8.67 -5.85 -2.23
CA PRO A 244 9.49 -5.42 -1.09
C PRO A 244 9.49 -3.90 -0.84
N GLN A 245 8.94 -3.10 -1.76
CA GLN A 245 8.77 -1.66 -1.60
C GLN A 245 7.37 -1.27 -1.08
N ILE A 246 6.45 -2.23 -0.97
CA ILE A 246 5.10 -1.97 -0.45
C ILE A 246 5.22 -1.76 1.06
N ARG A 247 4.95 -0.52 1.50
CA ARG A 247 4.91 -0.14 2.93
C ARG A 247 3.51 0.19 3.44
N SER A 248 2.55 0.26 2.53
CA SER A 248 1.20 0.75 2.79
C SER A 248 0.19 0.04 1.89
N ASN A 249 -1.04 -0.06 2.36
CA ASN A 249 -2.18 -0.51 1.55
C ASN A 249 -2.68 0.57 0.57
N LEU A 250 -2.15 1.80 0.66
CA LEU A 250 -2.40 2.86 -0.31
C LEU A 250 -1.87 2.39 -1.67
N ASP A 251 -2.75 2.31 -2.68
CA ASP A 251 -2.48 1.89 -4.06
C ASP A 251 -2.40 0.38 -4.33
N CYS A 252 -2.47 -0.48 -3.31
CA CYS A 252 -2.56 -1.93 -3.51
C CYS A 252 -4.02 -2.39 -3.66
N THR A 253 -4.41 -2.89 -4.84
CA THR A 253 -5.76 -3.46 -5.07
C THR A 253 -5.98 -4.84 -4.46
N LEU A 254 -4.96 -5.40 -3.78
CA LEU A 254 -4.98 -6.74 -3.17
C LEU A 254 -5.40 -7.86 -4.14
N CYS A 255 -5.16 -7.68 -5.44
CA CYS A 255 -5.54 -8.65 -6.48
C CYS A 255 -4.79 -10.00 -6.42
N LEU A 256 -3.68 -10.06 -5.65
CA LEU A 256 -2.79 -11.21 -5.48
C LEU A 256 -2.10 -11.70 -6.76
N ASP A 257 -2.18 -10.95 -7.85
CA ASP A 257 -1.47 -11.25 -9.11
C ASP A 257 0.04 -11.41 -8.85
N CYS A 258 0.63 -10.57 -7.98
CA CYS A 258 2.04 -10.68 -7.58
C CYS A 258 2.38 -11.98 -6.85
N ALA A 259 1.46 -12.50 -6.02
CA ALA A 259 1.67 -13.74 -5.27
C ALA A 259 1.50 -14.97 -6.16
N ARG A 260 0.63 -14.92 -7.17
CA ARG A 260 0.44 -15.99 -8.14
C ARG A 260 1.53 -16.02 -9.21
N ALA A 261 2.06 -14.86 -9.60
CA ALA A 261 3.14 -14.76 -10.58
C ALA A 261 4.52 -15.11 -9.98
N CYS A 262 4.69 -15.06 -8.65
CA CYS A 262 5.98 -15.30 -8.02
C CYS A 262 6.44 -16.76 -8.17
N PRO A 263 7.56 -17.04 -8.85
CA PRO A 263 8.06 -18.42 -9.04
C PRO A 263 8.69 -19.03 -7.77
N HIS A 264 8.90 -18.23 -6.74
CA HIS A 264 9.62 -18.63 -5.52
C HIS A 264 8.74 -18.64 -4.26
N ASP A 265 7.43 -18.46 -4.39
CA ASP A 265 6.47 -18.37 -3.28
C ASP A 265 6.90 -17.37 -2.19
N ASN A 266 7.52 -16.25 -2.59
CA ASN A 266 8.12 -15.27 -1.68
C ASN A 266 7.18 -14.12 -1.28
N VAL A 267 5.94 -14.14 -1.73
CA VAL A 267 4.93 -13.12 -1.42
C VAL A 267 3.98 -13.68 -0.38
N ALA A 268 3.78 -12.93 0.71
CA ALA A 268 2.87 -13.26 1.79
C ALA A 268 1.69 -12.27 1.83
N LEU A 269 0.52 -12.77 2.25
CA LEU A 269 -0.56 -11.92 2.74
C LEU A 269 -0.41 -11.87 4.26
N ALA A 270 0.40 -10.93 4.73
CA ALA A 270 0.75 -10.78 6.13
C ALA A 270 -0.44 -10.20 6.93
N ALA A 271 -0.81 -10.90 8.01
CA ALA A 271 -1.72 -10.38 9.01
C ALA A 271 -0.93 -9.63 10.09
N ARG A 272 -1.06 -8.30 10.08
CA ARG A 272 -0.46 -7.34 11.02
C ARG A 272 -1.50 -6.84 12.04
N ARG A 273 -1.04 -6.14 13.07
CA ARG A 273 -1.93 -5.45 14.01
C ARG A 273 -2.76 -4.40 13.25
N PRO A 274 -4.08 -4.31 13.48
CA PRO A 274 -4.89 -3.26 12.88
C PRO A 274 -4.33 -1.88 13.29
N PHE A 275 -4.50 -0.89 12.41
CA PHE A 275 -4.01 0.48 12.58
C PHE A 275 -2.50 0.66 12.71
N ARG A 276 -1.68 -0.40 12.61
CA ARG A 276 -0.20 -0.31 12.70
C ARG A 276 0.37 0.76 11.77
N GLN A 277 -0.19 0.87 10.56
CA GLN A 277 0.24 1.85 9.57
C GLN A 277 0.04 3.29 10.03
N TRP A 278 -1.02 3.57 10.79
CA TRP A 278 -1.34 4.94 11.23
C TRP A 278 -0.31 5.47 12.22
N PHE A 279 0.29 4.57 12.99
CA PHE A 279 1.32 4.89 13.98
C PHE A 279 2.75 4.76 13.45
N ASP A 280 2.95 4.37 12.19
CA ASP A 280 4.27 4.28 11.56
C ASP A 280 4.48 5.42 10.54
N PRO A 281 5.24 6.47 10.89
CA PRO A 281 5.52 7.59 9.98
C PRO A 281 6.23 7.16 8.70
N ALA A 282 6.96 6.03 8.71
CA ALA A 282 7.69 5.54 7.54
C ALA A 282 6.80 4.79 6.54
N ALA A 283 5.56 4.46 6.93
CA ALA A 283 4.58 3.80 6.08
C ALA A 283 3.78 4.79 5.22
N TRP A 284 3.73 6.07 5.60
CA TRP A 284 3.00 7.10 4.86
C TRP A 284 3.84 7.69 3.72
N PRO A 285 3.30 7.79 2.50
CA PRO A 285 3.99 8.48 1.42
C PRO A 285 4.10 9.97 1.73
N LYS A 286 5.31 10.51 1.64
CA LYS A 286 5.61 11.94 1.85
C LYS A 286 5.22 12.78 0.63
N ARG A 287 3.94 12.73 0.26
CA ARG A 287 3.38 13.46 -0.89
C ARG A 287 2.14 14.25 -0.45
N TRP A 288 2.07 15.52 -0.83
CA TRP A 288 0.95 16.38 -0.43
C TRP A 288 -0.39 15.99 -1.06
N ASP A 289 -0.37 15.39 -2.25
CA ASP A 289 -1.59 14.94 -2.94
C ASP A 289 -2.30 13.82 -2.17
N VAL A 290 -1.54 12.90 -1.56
CA VAL A 290 -2.10 11.84 -0.70
C VAL A 290 -2.65 12.42 0.61
N ILE A 291 -1.94 13.35 1.23
CA ILE A 291 -2.40 14.02 2.45
C ILE A 291 -3.71 14.77 2.18
N LEU A 292 -3.75 15.55 1.08
CA LEU A 292 -4.94 16.28 0.69
C LEU A 292 -6.11 15.34 0.40
N LEU A 293 -5.88 14.22 -0.29
CA LEU A 293 -6.92 13.21 -0.54
C LEU A 293 -7.53 12.70 0.78
N ILE A 294 -6.71 12.38 1.78
CA ILE A 294 -7.19 11.89 3.08
C ILE A 294 -8.00 12.96 3.81
N VAL A 295 -7.50 14.20 3.80
CA VAL A 295 -8.19 15.35 4.41
C VAL A 295 -9.55 15.58 3.74
N VAL A 296 -9.58 15.60 2.40
CA VAL A 296 -10.81 15.77 1.61
C VAL A 296 -11.78 14.62 1.83
N LEU A 297 -11.31 13.37 1.91
CA LEU A 297 -12.18 12.23 2.22
C LEU A 297 -12.80 12.34 3.62
N ALA A 298 -12.01 12.74 4.61
CA ALA A 298 -12.47 12.89 5.98
C ALA A 298 -13.49 14.03 6.12
N SER A 299 -13.23 15.18 5.50
CA SER A 299 -14.13 16.33 5.54
C SER A 299 -15.37 16.13 4.66
N ALA A 300 -15.24 15.54 3.45
CA ALA A 300 -16.36 15.33 2.53
C ALA A 300 -17.44 14.44 3.14
N GLY A 301 -17.09 13.45 3.95
CA GLY A 301 -18.08 12.65 4.69
C GLY A 301 -18.90 13.50 5.66
N ILE A 302 -18.25 14.41 6.39
CA ILE A 302 -18.91 15.35 7.31
C ILE A 302 -19.76 16.35 6.53
N VAL A 303 -19.23 16.92 5.46
CA VAL A 303 -19.96 17.88 4.60
C VAL A 303 -21.16 17.23 3.92
N ASN A 304 -21.03 15.97 3.48
CA ASN A 304 -22.13 15.22 2.91
C ASN A 304 -23.24 14.93 3.95
N ALA A 305 -22.88 14.66 5.20
CA ALA A 305 -23.86 14.55 6.29
C ALA A 305 -24.51 15.92 6.59
N PHE A 306 -23.74 16.99 6.56
CA PHE A 306 -24.22 18.36 6.70
C PHE A 306 -25.14 18.78 5.54
N GLY A 307 -24.91 18.29 4.32
CA GLY A 307 -25.77 18.57 3.16
C GLY A 307 -27.22 18.10 3.33
N MET A 308 -27.49 17.17 4.25
CA MET A 308 -28.81 16.59 4.48
C MET A 308 -29.65 17.31 5.54
N ILE A 309 -29.22 18.50 6.01
CA ILE A 309 -29.99 19.28 7.00
C ILE A 309 -30.66 20.52 6.37
N PRO A 310 -31.88 20.91 6.83
CA PRO A 310 -32.62 22.04 6.28
C PRO A 310 -31.84 23.36 6.12
N PRO A 311 -31.00 23.78 7.09
CA PRO A 311 -30.25 25.04 6.98
C PRO A 311 -29.33 25.13 5.77
N VAL A 312 -28.85 24.00 5.23
CA VAL A 312 -27.96 24.02 4.07
C VAL A 312 -28.70 24.43 2.81
N TYR A 313 -29.96 24.00 2.64
CA TYR A 313 -30.78 24.41 1.51
C TYR A 313 -31.04 25.93 1.51
N GLU A 314 -31.19 26.54 2.69
CA GLU A 314 -31.29 28.01 2.83
C GLU A 314 -29.99 28.71 2.42
N VAL A 315 -28.83 28.20 2.86
CA VAL A 315 -27.53 28.75 2.43
C VAL A 315 -27.35 28.64 0.92
N ILE A 316 -27.74 27.52 0.31
CA ILE A 316 -27.70 27.34 -1.14
C ILE A 316 -28.59 28.38 -1.84
N GLY A 317 -29.81 28.61 -1.32
CA GLY A 317 -30.73 29.62 -1.84
C GLY A 317 -30.16 31.05 -1.76
N HIS A 318 -29.56 31.43 -0.63
CA HIS A 318 -28.90 32.72 -0.45
C HIS A 318 -27.68 32.88 -1.36
N LEU A 319 -26.90 31.81 -1.54
CA LEU A 319 -25.73 31.86 -2.38
C LEU A 319 -26.13 31.99 -3.86
N ALA A 320 -27.15 31.25 -4.30
CA ALA A 320 -27.61 31.32 -5.68
C ALA A 320 -28.30 32.66 -6.01
N SER A 321 -29.01 33.27 -5.05
CA SER A 321 -29.57 34.62 -5.22
C SER A 321 -28.46 35.68 -5.34
N ALA A 322 -27.37 35.55 -4.59
CA ALA A 322 -26.21 36.44 -4.70
C ALA A 322 -25.52 36.37 -6.08
N PHE A 323 -25.58 35.22 -6.77
CA PHE A 323 -25.07 35.07 -8.14
C PHE A 323 -26.10 35.43 -9.24
N GLY A 324 -27.28 35.94 -8.87
CA GLY A 324 -28.34 36.27 -9.83
C GLY A 324 -28.89 35.04 -10.56
N GLN A 325 -28.76 33.85 -9.97
CA GLN A 325 -29.18 32.58 -10.54
C GLN A 325 -30.54 32.12 -10.01
N VAL A 326 -31.45 33.09 -9.79
CA VAL A 326 -32.82 32.87 -9.35
C VAL A 326 -33.75 33.39 -10.42
N GLU A 327 -34.57 32.51 -10.99
CA GLU A 327 -35.54 32.85 -12.02
C GLU A 327 -36.95 32.54 -11.48
N ASN A 328 -37.85 33.53 -11.51
CA ASN A 328 -39.21 33.41 -10.99
C ASN A 328 -39.29 32.94 -9.51
N GLY A 329 -38.31 33.32 -8.68
CA GLY A 329 -38.24 32.92 -7.28
C GLY A 329 -37.79 31.47 -7.04
N VAL A 330 -37.41 30.75 -8.09
CA VAL A 330 -36.84 29.39 -8.03
C VAL A 330 -35.36 29.45 -8.38
N VAL A 331 -34.54 28.71 -7.66
CA VAL A 331 -33.11 28.61 -7.95
C VAL A 331 -32.93 27.88 -9.28
N THR A 332 -32.15 28.44 -10.20
CA THR A 332 -31.84 27.78 -11.47
C THR A 332 -30.92 26.57 -11.23
N PRO A 333 -30.97 25.52 -12.07
CA PRO A 333 -30.09 24.35 -11.91
C PRO A 333 -28.60 24.71 -11.90
N TRP A 334 -28.19 25.73 -12.65
CA TRP A 334 -26.81 26.22 -12.67
C TRP A 334 -26.45 26.97 -11.39
N GLY A 335 -27.39 27.74 -10.82
CA GLY A 335 -27.25 28.37 -9.50
C GLY A 335 -27.01 27.35 -8.40
N GLU A 336 -27.78 26.27 -8.38
CA GLU A 336 -27.58 25.17 -7.44
C GLU A 336 -26.20 24.51 -7.62
N ALA A 337 -25.81 24.21 -8.85
CA ALA A 337 -24.51 23.60 -9.13
C ALA A 337 -23.33 24.48 -8.68
N ILE A 338 -23.39 25.79 -8.93
CA ILE A 338 -22.38 26.75 -8.51
C ILE A 338 -22.34 26.86 -6.99
N ALA A 339 -23.51 26.97 -6.35
CA ALA A 339 -23.61 27.06 -4.89
C ALA A 339 -23.04 25.80 -4.22
N LEU A 340 -23.36 24.61 -4.74
CA LEU A 340 -22.81 23.35 -4.28
C LEU A 340 -21.29 23.28 -4.50
N LEU A 341 -20.79 23.69 -5.68
CA LEU A 341 -19.36 23.71 -5.96
C LEU A 341 -18.60 24.61 -4.99
N LEU A 342 -19.14 25.78 -4.65
CA LEU A 342 -18.57 26.69 -3.67
C LEU A 342 -18.64 26.09 -2.26
N LEU A 343 -19.78 25.53 -1.86
CA LEU A 343 -19.97 24.94 -0.54
C LEU A 343 -19.02 23.75 -0.32
N PHE A 344 -19.00 22.77 -1.24
CA PHE A 344 -18.09 21.63 -1.18
C PHE A 344 -16.63 22.06 -1.35
N GLY A 345 -16.33 22.99 -2.26
CA GLY A 345 -14.98 23.52 -2.46
C GLY A 345 -14.42 24.18 -1.20
N VAL A 346 -15.24 24.97 -0.49
CA VAL A 346 -14.85 25.64 0.74
C VAL A 346 -14.80 24.65 1.90
N LEU A 347 -15.90 23.96 2.21
CA LEU A 347 -16.03 23.15 3.42
C LEU A 347 -15.29 21.81 3.34
N ALA A 348 -15.23 21.17 2.16
CA ALA A 348 -14.55 19.89 2.02
C ALA A 348 -13.07 20.04 1.65
N VAL A 349 -12.66 21.14 0.99
CA VAL A 349 -11.27 21.30 0.50
C VAL A 349 -10.55 22.45 1.18
N ALA A 350 -10.98 23.69 0.98
CA ALA A 350 -10.21 24.87 1.37
C ALA A 350 -10.08 25.00 2.89
N LEU A 351 -11.20 24.94 3.62
CA LEU A 351 -11.23 25.08 5.08
C LEU A 351 -10.43 23.97 5.78
N PRO A 352 -10.62 22.66 5.51
CA PRO A 352 -9.80 21.61 6.09
C PRO A 352 -8.31 21.74 5.75
N ALA A 353 -7.97 22.13 4.51
CA ALA A 353 -6.57 22.33 4.13
C ALA A 353 -5.93 23.50 4.89
N LEU A 354 -6.66 24.59 5.12
CA LEU A 354 -6.22 25.72 5.94
C LEU A 354 -6.08 25.32 7.40
N LEU A 355 -7.04 24.59 7.97
CA LEU A 355 -6.99 24.10 9.34
C LEU A 355 -5.79 23.17 9.57
N VAL A 356 -5.53 22.23 8.67
CA VAL A 356 -4.37 21.33 8.76
C VAL A 356 -3.06 22.10 8.62
N LYS A 357 -2.97 23.07 7.70
CA LYS A 357 -1.79 23.94 7.58
C LYS A 357 -1.58 24.79 8.84
N GLY A 358 -2.65 25.34 9.41
CA GLY A 358 -2.63 26.11 10.65
C GLY A 358 -2.17 25.27 11.83
N ALA A 359 -2.74 24.08 12.00
CA ALA A 359 -2.34 23.12 13.03
C ALA A 359 -0.86 22.70 12.88
N ALA A 360 -0.40 22.45 11.63
CA ALA A 360 0.99 22.13 11.37
C ALA A 360 1.94 23.30 11.71
N ARG A 361 1.54 24.54 11.42
CA ARG A 361 2.31 25.74 11.77
C ARG A 361 2.37 25.92 13.29
N LEU A 362 1.23 25.80 13.97
CA LEU A 362 1.11 25.91 15.43
C LEU A 362 1.93 24.81 16.13
N SER A 363 1.89 23.58 15.63
CA SER A 363 2.69 22.47 16.16
C SER A 363 4.19 22.74 16.03
N ARG A 364 4.65 23.32 14.92
CA ARG A 364 6.06 23.70 14.75
C ARG A 364 6.50 24.85 15.65
N THR A 365 5.61 25.78 15.98
CA THR A 365 5.92 26.90 16.89
C THR A 365 5.89 26.48 18.35
N LEU A 366 5.03 25.52 18.72
CA LEU A 366 4.89 25.02 20.09
C LEU A 366 5.86 23.90 20.43
N ALA A 367 6.34 23.13 19.45
CA ALA A 367 7.34 22.09 19.68
C ALA A 367 8.72 22.73 19.83
N PRO A 368 9.36 22.71 21.02
CA PRO A 368 10.71 23.22 21.19
C PRO A 368 11.66 22.38 20.33
N THR A 369 12.19 22.96 19.25
CA THR A 369 13.21 22.35 18.42
C THR A 369 14.54 22.32 19.16
N LYS A 370 14.72 21.37 20.08
CA LYS A 370 16.04 20.89 20.54
C LYS A 370 16.03 19.37 20.63
N PHE A 371 15.97 18.72 19.47
CA PHE A 371 16.48 17.35 19.38
C PHE A 371 18.00 17.43 19.26
N THR A 372 18.70 17.36 20.40
CA THR A 372 20.11 17.05 20.42
C THR A 372 20.24 15.58 20.02
N TYR A 373 20.55 15.31 18.75
CA TYR A 373 21.04 13.99 18.37
C TYR A 373 22.45 13.88 18.95
N THR A 374 22.59 13.13 20.06
CA THR A 374 23.90 12.62 20.44
C THR A 374 24.26 11.59 19.38
N VAL A 375 25.03 11.99 18.38
CA VAL A 375 25.69 11.04 17.49
C VAL A 375 26.65 10.27 18.37
N VAL A 376 26.27 9.07 18.80
CA VAL A 376 27.22 8.10 19.33
C VAL A 376 28.06 7.66 18.14
N THR A 377 29.09 8.44 17.81
CA THR A 377 30.15 8.00 16.93
C THR A 377 30.86 6.87 17.65
N TRP A 378 30.54 5.63 17.28
CA TRP A 378 31.43 4.52 17.61
C TRP A 378 32.80 4.86 17.03
N PRO A 379 33.89 4.84 17.83
CA PRO A 379 35.21 5.09 17.30
C PRO A 379 35.47 4.07 16.18
N PRO A 380 36.04 4.51 15.04
CA PRO A 380 36.30 3.62 13.93
C PRO A 380 37.16 2.48 14.45
N HIS A 381 36.77 1.24 14.14
CA HIS A 381 37.57 0.05 14.37
C HIS A 381 38.98 0.31 13.86
N SER A 382 39.88 0.69 14.77
CA SER A 382 41.27 0.93 14.45
C SER A 382 41.90 -0.43 14.20
N ARG A 383 42.45 -0.52 12.99
CA ARG A 383 43.48 -1.44 12.52
C ARG A 383 43.94 -2.46 13.57
N ARG A 384 43.73 -3.74 13.24
CA ARG A 384 44.53 -4.86 13.73
C ARG A 384 46.01 -4.48 13.67
N ARG A 385 46.63 -4.15 14.80
CA ARG A 385 48.05 -4.40 15.06
C ARG A 385 48.24 -4.79 16.51
N SER A 386 48.81 -5.98 16.65
CA SER A 386 49.52 -6.49 17.82
C SER A 386 50.26 -5.40 18.59
N CYS A 387 50.12 -5.36 19.90
CA CYS A 387 51.20 -5.76 20.82
C CYS A 387 50.93 -5.29 22.26
N ARG A 388 51.08 -6.25 23.17
CA ARG A 388 51.79 -6.16 24.46
C ARG A 388 51.17 -5.28 25.55
N TRP A 389 50.57 -6.00 26.51
CA TRP A 389 50.34 -5.55 27.86
C TRP A 389 51.64 -5.03 28.49
N GLY A 390 51.62 -3.77 28.92
CA GLY A 390 52.60 -3.16 29.81
C GLY A 390 51.84 -2.43 30.90
N TRP A 391 51.83 -3.01 32.10
CA TRP A 391 51.38 -2.34 33.31
C TRP A 391 52.39 -1.26 33.68
N ARG A 392 51.94 -0.01 33.85
CA ARG A 392 52.65 1.01 34.64
C ARG A 392 51.66 1.95 35.34
N SER A 393 52.10 2.31 36.53
CA SER A 393 51.46 2.91 37.71
C SER A 393 51.28 4.43 37.68
N GLY A 394 50.34 4.92 38.50
CA GLY A 394 50.24 6.30 39.01
C GLY A 394 49.45 7.24 38.08
N SER A 395 48.62 8.17 38.54
CA SER A 395 48.46 8.82 39.85
C SER A 395 47.17 9.66 39.83
N HIS A 396 46.44 9.73 40.96
CA HIS A 396 45.64 10.86 41.53
C HIS A 396 44.80 11.76 40.58
N THR A 397 43.54 12.16 40.83
CA THR A 397 42.88 12.63 42.08
C THR A 397 41.40 12.96 41.78
N THR A 398 40.48 12.72 42.76
CA THR A 398 39.24 13.47 43.14
C THR A 398 38.15 13.76 42.06
N ASP A 399 36.84 13.58 42.23
CA ASP A 399 35.98 13.50 43.41
C ASP A 399 34.61 12.85 43.12
N SER A 400 34.14 12.14 44.16
CA SER A 400 32.75 11.84 44.58
C SER A 400 31.60 11.72 43.56
N ILE A 401 31.15 10.48 43.32
CA ILE A 401 29.71 10.18 43.19
C ILE A 401 29.37 9.03 44.15
N SER A 402 28.33 9.28 44.92
CA SER A 402 27.75 8.45 45.95
C SER A 402 27.20 7.12 45.43
N SER A 403 27.40 6.11 46.28
CA SER A 403 26.92 4.75 46.22
C SER A 403 25.41 4.62 46.44
N SER A 404 24.73 3.82 45.61
CA SER A 404 23.71 2.88 46.10
C SER A 404 23.47 1.72 45.11
N ALA A 405 23.66 0.50 45.63
CA ALA A 405 22.95 -0.75 45.35
C ALA A 405 23.18 -1.57 44.04
N CYS A 406 24.14 -2.50 44.13
CA CYS A 406 24.08 -3.97 43.95
C CYS A 406 23.35 -4.69 42.78
N SER A 407 24.18 -5.44 42.02
CA SER A 407 24.08 -6.90 41.67
C SER A 407 23.17 -7.40 40.51
N PRO A 408 23.40 -8.62 39.94
CA PRO A 408 24.58 -9.50 39.93
C PRO A 408 24.93 -10.21 38.57
N SER A 409 26.14 -10.75 38.52
CA SER A 409 26.53 -12.06 37.92
C SER A 409 26.63 -12.22 36.39
N CYS A 410 27.84 -12.00 35.87
CA CYS A 410 28.40 -12.86 34.82
C CYS A 410 29.15 -14.04 35.48
N ARG A 411 28.65 -15.26 35.32
CA ARG A 411 29.44 -16.49 35.53
C ARG A 411 30.40 -16.69 34.35
N PRO A 412 31.64 -17.15 34.54
CA PRO A 412 32.35 -17.86 33.49
C PRO A 412 32.20 -19.38 33.67
N CYS A 413 31.89 -20.05 32.56
CA CYS A 413 31.94 -21.50 32.44
C CYS A 413 33.35 -22.04 32.68
N ARG A 414 33.40 -23.13 33.44
CA ARG A 414 34.53 -24.06 33.61
C ARG A 414 35.11 -24.54 32.27
N ARG A 415 36.44 -24.69 32.24
CA ARG A 415 37.23 -25.82 31.68
C ARG A 415 38.68 -25.61 32.17
N SER A 416 39.10 -26.24 33.26
CA SER A 416 39.81 -27.54 33.31
C SER A 416 40.99 -27.64 32.33
N CYS A 417 42.19 -27.34 32.81
CA CYS A 417 43.43 -28.01 32.41
C CYS A 417 44.38 -28.04 33.62
N SER A 418 44.73 -29.25 34.01
CA SER A 418 45.55 -29.65 35.15
C SER A 418 47.05 -29.61 34.80
N THR A 419 47.81 -28.97 35.70
CA THR A 419 49.11 -29.36 36.29
C THR A 419 50.23 -30.05 35.48
N THR A 420 51.42 -29.48 35.71
CA THR A 420 52.75 -30.12 35.97
C THR A 420 53.61 -30.68 34.83
N GLY A 421 54.89 -30.26 34.82
CA GLY A 421 56.03 -31.06 34.34
C GLY A 421 56.99 -30.37 33.37
N SER A 422 58.11 -29.85 33.88
CA SER A 422 59.37 -29.72 33.13
C SER A 422 60.11 -31.10 33.16
N PRO A 423 61.31 -31.34 32.57
CA PRO A 423 62.19 -30.46 31.77
C PRO A 423 62.91 -31.14 30.55
N ARG A 424 63.72 -30.32 29.83
CA ARG A 424 65.11 -30.63 29.35
C ARG A 424 65.34 -31.21 27.92
N TRP A 425 66.50 -30.78 27.38
CA TRP A 425 67.26 -31.20 26.16
C TRP A 425 66.84 -30.60 24.81
N ALA A 426 67.70 -30.28 23.83
CA ALA A 426 69.11 -29.90 23.71
C ALA A 426 69.40 -29.80 22.19
N SER A 427 70.21 -28.82 21.76
CA SER A 427 71.00 -28.81 20.50
C SER A 427 70.20 -28.74 19.17
N ARG A 428 70.68 -28.24 18.03
CA ARG A 428 71.90 -27.56 17.53
C ARG A 428 71.57 -27.16 16.07
N THR A 429 72.13 -26.04 15.57
CA THR A 429 72.63 -25.78 14.18
C THR A 429 71.76 -26.20 12.97
N GLY A 430 71.50 -25.41 11.93
CA GLY A 430 72.13 -24.21 11.41
C GLY A 430 71.90 -24.14 9.88
N ARG A 431 72.35 -23.04 9.29
CA ARG A 431 72.62 -22.77 7.86
C ARG A 431 71.49 -22.32 6.92
N SER A 432 71.98 -21.49 6.01
CA SER A 432 71.43 -20.48 5.13
C SER A 432 71.52 -20.88 3.65
N ALA A 433 70.92 -20.05 2.80
CA ALA A 433 70.96 -20.00 1.32
C ALA A 433 70.04 -21.06 0.66
N ASP A 434 69.22 -20.77 -0.34
CA ASP A 434 69.51 -20.04 -1.56
C ASP A 434 68.24 -19.48 -2.26
N SER A 435 68.46 -18.78 -3.36
CA SER A 435 67.60 -17.80 -4.03
C SER A 435 66.89 -18.37 -5.31
N PRO A 436 66.40 -17.59 -6.32
CA PRO A 436 64.99 -17.57 -6.74
C PRO A 436 64.74 -17.97 -8.22
N THR A 437 63.47 -18.07 -8.65
CA THR A 437 62.99 -17.92 -10.07
C THR A 437 61.45 -17.95 -10.08
N ARG A 438 60.75 -16.84 -10.38
CA ARG A 438 60.14 -16.45 -11.67
C ARG A 438 59.46 -17.58 -12.47
N ALA A 439 58.13 -17.52 -12.53
CA ALA A 439 57.32 -17.43 -13.75
C ALA A 439 56.01 -16.70 -13.41
#